data_AF-A0A6I1KDI7-F1
#
_entry.id   AF-A0A6I1KDI7-F1
#
_cell.length_a   1.000
_cell.length_b   1.000
_cell.length_c   1.000
_cell.angle_alpha   90.00
_cell.angle_beta   90.00
_cell.angle_gamma   90.00
#
_symmetry.space_group_name_H-M   'P 1'
#
loop_
_entity.id
_entity.type
_entity.pdbx_description
1 polymer ?
#
loop_
_entity_poly.entity_id
_entity_poly.type
_entity_poly.pdbx_seq_one_letter_code
_entity_poly.pdbx_strand_id
1 'polypeptide(L)'
;MRGVDKHFLLSDKSFAPYLYAGILASYAKQDDDRNFSSETYAAGALGGVGLEWFPIRNFSIGGHVGAQAQYEARRQTFTAGTTITPTGTFFIVENSKEEGYSVNTFSSGVRINLFF
;
A
#
# COMPACT_ATOMS: atom_id res chain seq x y z
N MET A 1 1.19 45.82 -27.49
CA MET A 1 2.04 44.97 -26.63
C MET A 1 1.51 43.54 -26.74
N ARG A 2 2.40 42.60 -27.06
CA ARG A 2 2.09 41.24 -27.56
C ARG A 2 1.33 40.41 -26.51
N GLY A 3 0.29 39.72 -26.98
CA GLY A 3 -0.46 38.74 -26.19
C GLY A 3 0.46 37.65 -25.69
N VAL A 4 0.29 37.31 -24.41
CA VAL A 4 0.90 36.13 -23.81
C VAL A 4 0.13 34.93 -24.36
N ASP A 5 0.68 34.32 -25.41
CA ASP A 5 0.23 33.05 -25.92
C ASP A 5 0.35 32.00 -24.81
N LYS A 6 -0.77 31.70 -24.15
CA LYS A 6 -0.90 30.60 -23.19
C LYS A 6 -1.00 29.25 -23.90
N HIS A 7 -0.21 29.04 -24.95
CA HIS A 7 0.06 27.71 -25.45
C HIS A 7 1.07 27.06 -24.50
N PHE A 8 0.60 26.71 -23.30
CA PHE A 8 1.24 25.65 -22.55
C PHE A 8 1.02 24.40 -23.39
N LEU A 9 2.08 24.07 -24.12
CA LEU A 9 2.24 22.98 -25.07
C LEU A 9 1.59 21.68 -24.56
N LEU A 10 0.29 21.50 -24.83
CA LEU A 10 -0.28 20.19 -25.06
C LEU A 10 0.32 19.74 -26.40
N SER A 11 1.56 19.25 -26.37
CA SER A 11 2.17 18.66 -27.55
C SER A 11 1.25 17.57 -28.09
N ASP A 12 1.21 17.38 -29.42
CA ASP A 12 0.53 16.28 -30.14
C ASP A 12 0.95 14.85 -29.70
N LYS A 13 1.63 14.71 -28.57
CA LYS A 13 2.03 13.44 -28.00
C LYS A 13 0.85 12.83 -27.29
N SER A 14 0.32 11.76 -27.87
CA SER A 14 -0.65 10.89 -27.23
C SER A 14 -0.12 10.29 -25.92
N PHE A 15 1.19 10.40 -25.62
CA PHE A 15 1.79 9.84 -24.41
C PHE A 15 2.41 10.92 -23.50
N ALA A 16 2.09 10.87 -22.20
CA ALA A 16 2.66 11.74 -21.16
C ALA A 16 3.33 10.90 -20.07
N PRO A 17 4.67 10.98 -19.90
CA PRO A 17 5.33 10.37 -18.76
C PRO A 17 5.01 11.14 -17.48
N TYR A 18 4.92 10.44 -16.36
CA TYR A 18 4.73 11.06 -15.05
C TYR A 18 5.58 10.39 -13.98
N LEU A 19 5.91 11.16 -12.95
CA LEU A 19 6.48 10.66 -11.71
C LEU A 19 5.35 10.54 -10.69
N TYR A 20 5.42 9.54 -9.83
CA TYR A 20 4.49 9.40 -8.72
C TYR A 20 5.23 9.06 -7.43
N ALA A 21 4.67 9.54 -6.33
CA ALA A 21 5.08 9.21 -4.98
C ALA A 21 3.82 9.05 -4.13
N GLY A 22 3.87 8.16 -3.14
CA GLY A 22 2.76 7.88 -2.25
C GLY A 22 3.22 7.42 -0.88
N ILE A 23 2.34 7.57 0.10
CA ILE A 23 2.51 7.05 1.45
C ILE A 23 1.48 5.93 1.60
N LEU A 24 1.88 4.80 2.17
CA LEU A 24 0.99 3.69 2.51
C LEU A 24 0.85 3.59 4.01
N ALA A 25 -0.37 3.34 4.46
CA ALA A 25 -0.66 2.85 5.79
C ALA A 25 -1.68 1.71 5.63
N SER A 26 -1.38 0.53 6.16
CA SER A 26 -2.29 -0.60 6.15
C SER A 26 -2.41 -1.22 7.54
N TYR A 27 -3.59 -1.76 7.78
CA TYR A 27 -3.92 -2.52 8.97
C TYR A 27 -4.63 -3.79 8.52
N ALA A 28 -4.14 -4.93 8.98
CA ALA A 28 -4.79 -6.22 8.78
C ALA A 28 -4.95 -6.91 10.13
N LYS A 29 -6.14 -7.47 10.36
CA LYS A 29 -6.42 -8.31 11.52
C LYS A 29 -6.89 -9.67 11.03
N GLN A 30 -6.31 -10.72 11.59
CA GLN A 30 -6.73 -12.09 11.33
C GLN A 30 -7.02 -12.76 12.67
N ASP A 31 -8.27 -13.18 12.85
CA ASP A 31 -8.70 -14.01 13.96
C ASP A 31 -8.90 -15.44 13.43
N ASP A 32 -8.30 -16.44 14.07
CA ASP A 32 -8.50 -17.87 13.80
C ASP A 32 -9.30 -18.46 14.97
N ASP A 33 -10.27 -19.34 14.67
CA ASP A 33 -11.18 -19.99 15.63
C ASP A 33 -10.43 -20.82 16.70
N ARG A 34 -9.12 -21.01 16.54
CA ARG A 34 -8.23 -21.78 17.42
C ARG A 34 -7.47 -20.94 18.45
N ASN A 35 -8.07 -19.85 18.96
CA ASN A 35 -7.48 -18.97 19.97
C ASN A 35 -6.18 -18.25 19.52
N PHE A 36 -6.07 -17.98 18.23
CA PHE A 36 -4.95 -17.27 17.63
C PHE A 36 -5.46 -15.98 16.99
N SER A 37 -4.83 -14.85 17.33
CA SER A 37 -5.12 -13.55 16.72
C SER A 37 -3.81 -12.89 16.27
N SER A 38 -3.81 -12.36 15.04
CA SER A 38 -2.69 -11.63 14.46
C SER A 38 -3.14 -10.24 14.02
N GLU A 39 -2.42 -9.23 14.47
CA GLU A 39 -2.56 -7.84 14.06
C GLU A 39 -1.31 -7.43 13.29
N THR A 40 -1.48 -6.89 12.09
CA THR A 40 -0.39 -6.40 11.25
C THR A 40 -0.61 -4.92 10.96
N TYR A 41 0.39 -4.11 11.27
CA TYR A 41 0.46 -2.70 10.94
C TYR A 41 1.59 -2.51 9.95
N ALA A 42 1.32 -1.87 8.81
CA ALA A 42 2.40 -1.46 7.91
C ALA A 42 2.29 0.02 7.57
N ALA A 43 3.43 0.68 7.50
CA ALA A 43 3.56 2.04 7.04
C ALA A 43 4.74 2.13 6.07
N GLY A 44 4.60 2.85 4.97
CA GLY A 44 5.64 2.89 3.97
C GLY A 44 5.51 4.07 3.02
N ALA A 45 6.48 4.16 2.12
CA ALA A 45 6.48 5.09 1.02
C ALA A 45 6.70 4.31 -0.27
N LEU A 46 6.09 4.79 -1.35
CA LEU A 46 6.28 4.26 -2.68
C LEU A 46 6.62 5.40 -3.64
N GLY A 47 7.35 5.08 -4.69
CA GLY A 47 7.63 6.01 -5.76
C GLY A 47 8.01 5.31 -7.04
N GLY A 48 7.78 5.97 -8.15
CA GLY A 48 8.13 5.41 -9.45
C GLY A 48 7.77 6.31 -10.61
N VAL A 49 7.71 5.68 -11.78
CA VAL A 49 7.43 6.32 -13.05
C VAL A 49 6.23 5.67 -13.70
N GLY A 50 5.50 6.44 -14.49
CA GLY A 50 4.42 5.91 -15.29
C GLY A 50 4.30 6.62 -16.62
N LEU A 51 3.43 6.08 -17.46
CA LEU A 51 3.12 6.60 -18.78
C LEU A 51 1.60 6.62 -18.94
N GLU A 52 1.06 7.76 -19.35
CA GLU A 52 -0.35 7.90 -19.71
C GLU A 52 -0.49 8.04 -21.22
N TRP A 53 -1.48 7.36 -21.79
CA TRP A 53 -1.92 7.50 -23.17
C TRP A 53 -3.27 8.23 -23.20
N PHE A 54 -3.37 9.29 -24.00
CA PHE A 54 -4.56 10.11 -24.20
C PHE A 54 -5.11 9.87 -25.61
N PRO A 55 -5.95 8.84 -25.83
CA PRO A 55 -6.56 8.61 -27.13
C PRO A 55 -7.53 9.74 -27.52
N ILE A 56 -8.12 10.42 -26.55
CA ILE A 56 -8.94 11.63 -26.72
C ILE A 56 -8.65 12.62 -25.58
N ARG A 57 -8.98 13.90 -25.77
CA ARG A 57 -8.64 14.98 -24.81
C ARG A 57 -9.14 14.74 -23.38
N ASN A 58 -10.26 14.05 -23.22
CA ASN A 58 -10.95 13.89 -21.93
C ASN A 58 -10.83 12.48 -21.34
N PHE A 59 -9.97 11.63 -21.88
CA PHE A 59 -9.79 10.26 -21.40
C PHE A 59 -8.34 9.85 -21.50
N SER A 60 -7.85 9.18 -20.47
CA SER A 60 -6.50 8.62 -20.44
C SER A 60 -6.49 7.17 -19.94
N ILE A 61 -5.59 6.37 -20.50
CA ILE A 61 -5.22 5.04 -20.01
C ILE A 61 -3.74 5.08 -19.69
N GLY A 62 -3.36 4.76 -18.47
CA GLY A 62 -1.97 4.80 -18.06
C GLY A 62 -1.54 3.57 -17.28
N GLY A 63 -0.24 3.31 -17.28
CA GLY A 63 0.41 2.33 -16.42
C GLY A 63 1.46 3.01 -15.54
N HIS A 64 1.88 2.36 -14.46
CA HIS A 64 3.06 2.74 -13.70
C HIS A 64 3.87 1.53 -13.26
N VAL A 65 5.15 1.77 -12.97
CA VAL A 65 6.05 0.86 -12.26
C VAL A 65 6.82 1.66 -11.21
N GLY A 66 7.00 1.09 -10.03
CA GLY A 66 7.74 1.74 -8.96
C GLY A 66 8.23 0.80 -7.89
N ALA A 67 8.98 1.36 -6.95
CA ALA A 67 9.50 0.66 -5.79
C ALA A 67 8.78 1.15 -4.53
N GLN A 68 8.70 0.26 -3.55
CA GLN A 68 8.12 0.54 -2.24
C GLN A 68 9.10 0.16 -1.13
N ALA A 69 9.21 1.04 -0.14
CA ALA A 69 9.83 0.74 1.14
C ALA A 69 8.73 0.76 2.21
N GLN A 70 8.60 -0.32 2.97
CA GLN A 70 7.60 -0.42 4.04
C GLN A 70 8.23 -0.96 5.32
N TYR A 71 7.77 -0.41 6.43
CA TYR A 71 7.95 -0.97 7.75
C TYR A 71 6.69 -1.75 8.10
N GLU A 72 6.86 -2.97 8.61
CA GLU A 72 5.78 -3.85 9.02
C GLU A 72 6.01 -4.33 10.46
N ALA A 73 5.00 -4.15 11.30
CA ALA A 73 4.96 -4.63 12.66
C ALA A 73 3.79 -5.61 12.81
N ARG A 74 4.11 -6.83 13.24
CA ARG A 74 3.15 -7.91 13.50
C ARG A 74 3.10 -8.20 14.98
N ARG A 75 1.88 -8.29 15.51
CA ARG A 75 1.59 -8.72 16.86
C ARG A 75 0.76 -9.99 16.79
N GLN A 76 1.26 -11.07 17.38
CA GLN A 76 0.53 -12.33 17.48
C GLN A 76 0.21 -12.61 18.94
N THR A 77 -1.04 -13.00 19.18
CA THR A 77 -1.53 -13.41 20.50
C THR A 77 -1.97 -14.85 20.39
N PHE A 78 -1.31 -15.73 21.14
CA PHE A 78 -1.68 -17.13 21.28
C PHE A 78 -2.27 -17.35 22.68
N THR A 79 -3.50 -17.84 22.75
CA THR A 79 -4.07 -18.30 24.03
C THR A 79 -4.04 -19.82 24.04
N ALA A 80 -3.03 -20.40 24.70
CA ALA A 80 -2.95 -21.83 24.91
C ALA A 80 -3.99 -22.25 25.97
N GLY A 81 -4.51 -23.48 25.81
CA GLY A 81 -5.59 -24.04 26.64
C GLY A 81 -5.37 -23.96 28.15
N THR A 82 -6.47 -24.11 28.88
CA THR A 82 -6.52 -24.06 30.35
C THR A 82 -5.69 -25.16 30.99
N THR A 83 -4.72 -24.78 31.83
CA THR A 83 -4.12 -25.72 32.77
C THR A 83 -4.93 -25.68 34.07
N ILE A 84 -5.57 -26.79 34.41
CA ILE A 84 -6.32 -26.93 35.67
C ILE A 84 -5.34 -27.41 36.74
N THR A 85 -4.98 -26.52 37.66
CA THR A 85 -4.18 -26.84 38.86
C THR A 85 -5.09 -26.92 40.10
N PRO A 86 -4.69 -27.64 41.16
CA PRO A 86 -5.47 -27.74 42.40
C PRO A 86 -5.79 -26.38 43.05
N THR A 87 -5.02 -25.35 42.72
CA THR A 87 -5.10 -23.98 43.26
C THR A 87 -5.85 -23.00 42.36
N GLY A 88 -6.38 -23.43 41.19
CA GLY A 88 -7.13 -22.58 40.26
C GLY A 88 -6.82 -22.84 38.79
N THR A 89 -7.67 -22.32 37.92
CA THR A 89 -7.51 -22.34 36.46
C THR A 89 -6.70 -21.13 36.01
N PHE A 90 -5.61 -21.35 35.27
CA PHE A 90 -4.82 -20.28 34.65
C PHE A 90 -4.80 -20.44 33.13
N PHE A 91 -4.84 -19.32 32.41
CA PHE A 91 -4.71 -19.26 30.95
C PHE A 91 -3.27 -18.87 30.58
N ILE A 92 -2.63 -19.63 29.70
CA ILE A 92 -1.31 -19.26 29.19
C ILE A 92 -1.53 -18.39 27.96
N VAL A 93 -1.28 -17.08 28.10
CA VAL A 93 -1.29 -16.13 26.98
C VAL A 93 0.14 -15.85 26.58
N GLU A 94 0.55 -16.34 25.41
CA GLU A 94 1.85 -16.05 24.83
C GLU A 94 1.68 -14.91 23.81
N ASN A 95 2.42 -13.82 24.02
CA ASN A 95 2.45 -12.68 23.10
C ASN A 95 3.81 -12.65 22.39
N SER A 96 3.81 -12.68 21.06
CA SER A 96 5.02 -12.43 20.27
C SER A 96 4.88 -11.15 19.46
N LYS A 97 6.00 -10.44 19.31
CA LYS A 97 6.12 -9.24 18.49
C LYS A 97 7.20 -9.49 17.44
N GLU A 98 6.87 -9.26 16.18
CA GLU A 98 7.81 -9.34 15.06
C GLU A 98 7.76 -8.01 14.31
N GLU A 99 8.92 -7.39 14.13
CA GLU A 99 9.07 -6.09 13.48
C GLU A 99 10.13 -6.19 12.40
N GLY A 100 9.88 -5.60 11.24
CA GLY A 100 10.80 -5.68 10.12
C GLY A 100 10.63 -4.55 9.11
N TYR A 101 11.74 -4.23 8.44
CA TYR A 101 11.74 -3.37 7.27
C TYR A 101 11.81 -4.25 6.02
N SER A 102 10.88 -4.07 5.09
CA SER A 102 10.98 -4.65 3.77
C SER A 102 11.14 -3.56 2.72
N VAL A 103 12.18 -3.70 1.91
CA VAL A 103 12.39 -2.90 0.70
C VAL A 103 12.22 -3.87 -0.45
N ASN A 104 10.98 -4.20 -0.78
CA ASN A 104 10.68 -5.02 -1.95
C ASN A 104 9.18 -5.04 -2.26
N THR A 105 8.78 -4.15 -3.16
CA THR A 105 7.57 -4.34 -3.95
C THR A 105 7.72 -3.57 -5.26
N PHE A 106 7.83 -4.29 -6.37
CA PHE A 106 7.57 -3.70 -7.68
C PHE A 106 6.06 -3.44 -7.74
N SER A 107 5.65 -2.18 -7.56
CA SER A 107 4.26 -1.78 -7.70
C SER A 107 3.99 -1.53 -9.18
N SER A 108 3.02 -2.24 -9.76
CA SER A 108 2.52 -1.99 -11.11
C SER A 108 1.01 -1.90 -11.11
N GLY A 109 0.45 -0.95 -11.85
CA GLY A 109 -1.00 -0.78 -11.94
C GLY A 109 -1.42 -0.08 -13.22
N VAL A 110 -2.69 -0.25 -13.59
CA VAL A 110 -3.34 0.44 -14.71
C VAL A 110 -4.32 1.47 -14.14
N ARG A 111 -4.38 2.66 -14.74
CA ARG A 111 -5.30 3.74 -14.40
C ARG A 111 -6.12 4.13 -15.62
N ILE A 112 -7.40 4.39 -15.41
CA ILE A 112 -8.31 4.99 -16.38
C ILE A 112 -8.85 6.28 -15.75
N ASN A 113 -8.69 7.42 -16.41
CA ASN A 113 -9.25 8.70 -15.95
C ASN A 113 -10.20 9.29 -16.99
N LEU A 114 -11.31 9.86 -16.52
CA LEU A 114 -12.18 10.77 -17.28
C LEU A 114 -12.06 12.20 -16.73
N PHE A 115 -11.96 13.18 -17.63
CA PHE A 115 -11.90 14.61 -17.30
C PHE A 115 -13.20 15.29 -17.79
N PHE A 116 -13.81 16.15 -16.95
CA PHE A 116 -15.06 16.87 -17.23
C PHE A 116 -14.82 18.38 -17.31
#